data_AF-A0A850SCC1-F1
#
_entry.id   AF-A0A850SCC1-F1
#
_cell.length_a   1.000
_cell.length_b   1.000
_cell.length_c   1.000
_cell.angle_alpha   90.00
_cell.angle_beta   90.00
_cell.angle_gamma   90.00
#
_symmetry.space_group_name_H-M   'P 1'
#
loop_
_entity.id
_entity.type
_entity.pdbx_description
1 polymer ?
#
loop_
_entity_poly.entity_id
_entity_poly.type
_entity_poly.pdbx_seq_one_letter_code
_entity_poly.pdbx_strand_id
1 'polypeptide(L)'
;MGRKRLGQGHHVLLHGSCKCHGWWRINSRNALLAAALAAVVGAMSYYVFLSANIDVGERKEAEITPAAQDPGQYRVRDFTSDFVIREVSEIPAQEPAPATIVANGAWNKSIITVWAESDQFDRASVDRFVQDLLDPSAGWNAVLQEKRGQFGDSVPVLSPGGEESDIVIFLHQPNGEPSRARLLMDKSTIVRAEITVIVSDINDREFLMAVANHELGHALGLGHSTDKSSVMSDTISVVNGTPITGIGECESRAIEQVYVQGMLGSVTC
;
A
#
# COMPACT_ATOMS: atom_id res chain seq x y z
N MET A 1 -27.94 -47.02 14.25
CA MET A 1 -27.70 -46.19 13.05
C MET A 1 -27.68 -44.74 13.49
N GLY A 2 -26.57 -44.04 13.31
CA GLY A 2 -26.43 -42.63 13.66
C GLY A 2 -24.98 -42.18 13.60
N ARG A 3 -24.47 -41.85 12.41
CA ARG A 3 -23.21 -41.11 12.27
C ARG A 3 -23.56 -39.62 12.21
N LYS A 4 -23.29 -38.87 13.27
CA LYS A 4 -23.10 -37.41 13.15
C LYS A 4 -21.65 -37.18 12.71
N ARG A 5 -21.47 -36.56 11.54
CA ARG A 5 -20.20 -35.93 11.17
C ARG A 5 -20.17 -34.56 11.84
N LEU A 6 -19.22 -34.33 12.73
CA LEU A 6 -18.83 -32.98 13.14
C LEU A 6 -17.63 -32.61 12.27
N GLY A 7 -17.81 -31.61 11.41
CA GLY A 7 -16.74 -31.03 10.61
C GLY A 7 -16.38 -29.69 11.21
N GLN A 8 -15.28 -29.64 11.96
CA GLN A 8 -14.58 -28.40 12.29
C GLN A 8 -13.07 -28.70 12.25
N GLY A 9 -12.36 -27.93 11.42
CA GLY A 9 -10.91 -28.03 11.30
C GLY A 9 -10.22 -27.35 12.48
N HIS A 10 -9.17 -27.97 13.01
CA HIS A 10 -8.33 -27.39 14.04
C HIS A 10 -7.12 -26.69 13.41
N HIS A 11 -6.72 -25.54 13.95
CA HIS A 11 -5.53 -24.79 13.53
C HIS A 11 -4.47 -24.83 14.64
N VAL A 12 -3.20 -24.95 14.25
CA VAL A 12 -2.04 -24.99 15.15
C VAL A 12 -1.06 -23.88 14.74
N LEU A 13 -0.45 -23.20 15.71
CA LEU A 13 0.48 -22.08 15.50
C LEU A 13 1.85 -22.37 16.15
N LEU A 14 2.97 -22.08 15.46
CA LEU A 14 4.35 -22.23 15.96
C LEU A 14 5.23 -21.02 15.52
N HIS A 15 6.23 -20.61 16.32
CA HIS A 15 7.03 -19.38 16.10
C HIS A 15 8.57 -19.56 16.17
N GLY A 16 9.31 -18.86 15.29
CA GLY A 16 10.79 -18.63 15.31
C GLY A 16 11.30 -17.84 14.09
N SER A 17 12.44 -17.11 14.15
CA SER A 17 12.88 -16.11 13.12
C SER A 17 14.38 -16.06 12.71
N CYS A 18 14.67 -15.90 11.39
CA CYS A 18 15.81 -15.16 10.72
C CYS A 18 15.83 -15.33 9.16
N LYS A 19 16.57 -14.48 8.39
CA LYS A 19 16.37 -14.09 6.95
C LYS A 19 17.32 -14.69 5.87
N CYS A 20 16.78 -14.95 4.64
CA CYS A 20 17.38 -14.80 3.26
C CYS A 20 16.34 -15.17 2.13
N HIS A 21 16.54 -14.82 0.84
CA HIS A 21 15.52 -14.84 -0.26
C HIS A 21 15.73 -15.87 -1.42
N GLY A 22 14.62 -16.40 -1.99
CA GLY A 22 14.50 -17.16 -3.27
C GLY A 22 13.06 -17.68 -3.55
N TRP A 23 12.66 -17.98 -4.81
CA TRP A 23 11.27 -18.38 -5.21
C TRP A 23 11.17 -19.82 -5.77
N TRP A 24 10.08 -20.55 -5.48
CA TRP A 24 9.75 -21.90 -6.02
C TRP A 24 8.25 -22.08 -6.33
N ARG A 25 7.88 -22.99 -7.25
CA ARG A 25 6.49 -23.43 -7.56
C ARG A 25 6.27 -24.90 -7.14
N ILE A 26 5.17 -25.21 -6.43
CA ILE A 26 4.82 -26.57 -5.97
C ILE A 26 3.35 -26.90 -6.31
N ASN A 27 3.05 -28.16 -6.69
CA ASN A 27 1.71 -28.66 -7.05
C ASN A 27 1.13 -29.63 -5.97
N SER A 28 -0.19 -29.78 -5.93
CA SER A 28 -1.03 -30.19 -4.78
C SER A 28 -0.94 -31.65 -4.30
N ARG A 29 -0.14 -32.53 -4.90
CA ARG A 29 -0.05 -33.94 -4.49
C ARG A 29 1.01 -34.26 -3.42
N ASN A 30 1.88 -33.30 -3.09
CA ASN A 30 3.04 -33.53 -2.18
C ASN A 30 3.07 -32.57 -0.97
N ALA A 31 1.91 -32.23 -0.40
CA ALA A 31 1.83 -31.29 0.73
C ALA A 31 2.55 -31.79 1.99
N LEU A 32 2.49 -33.10 2.28
CA LEU A 32 3.23 -33.73 3.39
C LEU A 32 4.75 -33.72 3.16
N LEU A 33 5.17 -33.90 1.90
CA LEU A 33 6.58 -33.80 1.52
C LEU A 33 7.08 -32.35 1.65
N ALA A 34 6.25 -31.37 1.30
CA ALA A 34 6.59 -29.94 1.43
C ALA A 34 6.68 -29.49 2.90
N ALA A 35 5.83 -30.00 3.78
CA ALA A 35 5.91 -29.73 5.22
C ALA A 35 7.14 -30.38 5.88
N ALA A 36 7.48 -31.62 5.49
CA ALA A 36 8.69 -32.30 5.95
C ALA A 36 9.97 -31.65 5.40
N LEU A 37 9.98 -31.20 4.13
CA LEU A 37 11.09 -30.44 3.57
C LEU A 37 11.22 -29.04 4.17
N ALA A 38 10.12 -28.37 4.54
CA ALA A 38 10.16 -27.08 5.24
C ALA A 38 10.73 -27.20 6.67
N ALA A 39 10.69 -28.40 7.28
CA ALA A 39 11.32 -28.69 8.56
C ALA A 39 12.80 -29.09 8.42
N VAL A 40 13.21 -29.70 7.30
CA VAL A 40 14.61 -30.12 7.03
C VAL A 40 15.44 -29.03 6.35
N VAL A 41 14.81 -28.15 5.56
CA VAL A 41 15.44 -26.99 4.93
C VAL A 41 15.00 -25.75 5.69
N GLY A 42 15.89 -25.22 6.51
CA GLY A 42 15.59 -24.11 7.42
C GLY A 42 14.94 -22.89 6.74
N ALA A 43 13.80 -22.50 7.30
CA ALA A 43 13.19 -21.17 7.36
C ALA A 43 12.73 -20.49 6.05
N MET A 44 11.43 -20.61 5.78
CA MET A 44 10.62 -19.53 5.19
C MET A 44 9.37 -19.35 6.05
N SER A 45 9.10 -18.12 6.52
CA SER A 45 7.83 -17.78 7.17
C SER A 45 6.76 -17.65 6.10
N TYR A 46 6.10 -18.76 5.79
CA TYR A 46 4.80 -18.75 5.12
C TYR A 46 3.72 -19.12 6.15
N TYR A 47 2.65 -18.33 6.19
CA TYR A 47 1.39 -18.83 6.72
C TYR A 47 0.79 -19.76 5.68
N VAL A 48 1.10 -21.06 5.78
CA VAL A 48 0.42 -22.07 4.99
C VAL A 48 -0.78 -22.55 5.80
N PHE A 49 -1.98 -22.09 5.43
CA PHE A 49 -3.22 -22.68 5.92
C PHE A 49 -3.44 -24.01 5.19
N LEU A 50 -2.99 -25.10 5.80
CA LEU A 50 -3.34 -26.45 5.36
C LEU A 50 -4.55 -26.93 6.14
N SER A 51 -5.67 -27.17 5.46
CA SER A 51 -6.72 -28.02 6.00
C SER A 51 -6.40 -29.46 5.60
N ALA A 52 -6.08 -30.28 6.61
CA ALA A 52 -6.00 -31.73 6.44
C ALA A 52 -6.95 -32.37 7.44
N ASN A 53 -7.79 -33.30 6.98
CA ASN A 53 -8.56 -34.14 7.88
C ASN A 53 -7.59 -35.20 8.44
N ILE A 54 -7.16 -35.01 9.68
CA ILE A 54 -6.35 -35.99 10.41
C ILE A 54 -7.25 -36.57 11.50
N ASP A 55 -7.49 -37.88 11.44
CA ASP A 55 -8.18 -38.58 12.52
C ASP A 55 -7.25 -38.67 13.74
N VAL A 56 -7.74 -38.19 14.89
CA VAL A 56 -6.99 -38.16 16.14
C VAL A 56 -6.80 -39.59 16.67
N GLY A 57 -5.55 -40.05 16.79
CA GLY A 57 -5.20 -41.33 17.43
C GLY A 57 -4.44 -42.35 16.56
N GLU A 58 -4.23 -42.09 15.26
CA GLU A 58 -3.40 -42.96 14.42
C GLU A 58 -1.93 -42.54 14.44
N ARG A 59 -1.04 -43.48 14.78
CA ARG A 59 0.41 -43.34 14.60
C ARG A 59 0.74 -43.75 13.17
N LYS A 60 1.19 -42.82 12.34
CA LYS A 60 1.71 -43.15 11.00
C LYS A 60 3.22 -42.94 10.95
N GLU A 61 3.93 -44.02 10.67
CA GLU A 61 5.34 -43.98 10.33
C GLU A 61 5.45 -43.63 8.84
N ALA A 62 6.19 -42.57 8.53
CA ALA A 62 6.51 -42.22 7.16
C ALA A 62 7.92 -42.71 6.85
N GLU A 63 8.03 -43.70 5.97
CA GLU A 63 9.32 -44.17 5.47
C GLU A 63 9.73 -43.29 4.28
N ILE A 64 10.86 -42.58 4.42
CA ILE A 64 11.38 -41.70 3.37
C ILE A 64 12.44 -42.48 2.60
N THR A 65 12.13 -42.90 1.38
CA THR A 65 13.14 -43.48 0.48
C THR A 65 13.86 -42.35 -0.27
N PRO A 66 15.20 -42.25 -0.22
CA PRO A 66 15.92 -41.20 -0.94
C PRO A 66 15.77 -41.40 -2.45
N ALA A 67 15.33 -40.35 -3.16
CA ALA A 67 15.48 -40.30 -4.61
C ALA A 67 16.97 -40.16 -4.93
N ALA A 68 17.50 -41.08 -5.74
CA ALA A 68 18.91 -41.17 -6.09
C ALA A 68 19.49 -39.82 -6.53
N GLN A 69 20.47 -39.31 -5.78
CA GLN A 69 21.38 -38.26 -6.23
C GLN A 69 22.83 -38.63 -5.88
N ASP A 70 23.69 -38.12 -6.76
CA ASP A 70 25.16 -38.16 -6.88
C ASP A 70 25.93 -38.27 -5.54
N PRO A 71 27.06 -39.02 -5.48
CA PRO A 71 27.78 -39.32 -4.25
C PRO A 71 28.72 -38.17 -3.88
N GLY A 72 28.17 -37.15 -3.23
CA GLY A 72 28.93 -36.01 -2.74
C GLY A 72 28.40 -35.48 -1.43
N GLN A 73 28.78 -36.14 -0.33
CA GLN A 73 28.73 -35.67 1.06
C GLN A 73 27.43 -35.01 1.56
N TYR A 74 26.55 -35.76 2.23
CA TYR A 74 25.98 -35.41 3.56
C TYR A 74 25.42 -36.70 4.18
N ARG A 75 25.78 -37.03 5.43
CA ARG A 75 25.12 -38.11 6.20
C ARG A 75 24.10 -37.47 7.14
N VAL A 76 22.81 -37.67 6.88
CA VAL A 76 21.75 -37.39 7.85
C VAL A 76 21.76 -38.53 8.87
N ARG A 77 21.89 -38.21 10.16
CA ARG A 77 21.66 -39.18 11.24
C ARG A 77 20.18 -39.16 11.59
N ASP A 78 19.66 -40.35 11.90
CA ASP A 78 18.27 -40.58 12.31
C ASP A 78 17.81 -39.54 13.34
N PHE A 79 16.71 -38.85 13.02
CA PHE A 79 16.09 -37.87 13.88
C PHE A 79 14.71 -38.39 14.28
N THR A 80 14.55 -38.78 15.54
CA THR A 80 13.26 -39.10 16.15
C THR A 80 12.87 -37.94 17.07
N SER A 81 11.72 -37.32 16.83
CA SER A 81 11.15 -36.31 17.71
C SER A 81 9.75 -36.72 18.16
N ASP A 82 9.55 -36.77 19.48
CA ASP A 82 8.24 -36.98 20.08
C ASP A 82 7.47 -35.64 20.13
N PHE A 83 6.34 -35.57 19.44
CA PHE A 83 5.42 -34.43 19.55
C PHE A 83 4.24 -34.80 20.45
N VAL A 84 4.02 -34.00 21.49
CA VAL A 84 2.84 -34.11 22.36
C VAL A 84 1.81 -33.09 21.89
N ILE A 85 0.73 -33.57 21.27
CA ILE A 85 -0.43 -32.74 20.93
C ILE A 85 -1.27 -32.61 22.21
N ARG A 86 -1.39 -31.40 22.76
CA ARG A 86 -2.31 -31.11 23.85
C ARG A 86 -3.60 -30.51 23.29
N GLU A 87 -4.73 -31.02 23.75
CA GLU A 87 -6.06 -30.52 23.43
C GLU A 87 -6.20 -29.10 24.01
N VAL A 88 -6.32 -28.10 23.14
CA VAL A 88 -6.53 -26.71 23.56
C VAL A 88 -8.03 -26.50 23.64
N SER A 89 -8.54 -26.33 24.87
CA SER A 89 -9.94 -25.99 25.12
C SER A 89 -10.36 -24.75 24.32
N GLU A 90 -11.51 -24.84 23.64
CA GLU A 90 -12.08 -23.80 22.79
C GLU A 90 -11.99 -22.42 23.44
N ILE A 91 -11.17 -21.55 22.88
CA ILE A 91 -11.15 -20.12 23.23
C ILE A 91 -12.40 -19.53 22.59
N PRO A 92 -13.34 -18.95 23.35
CA PRO A 92 -14.52 -18.31 22.77
C PRO A 92 -14.06 -17.23 21.80
N ALA A 93 -14.62 -17.25 20.58
CA ALA A 93 -14.35 -16.26 19.56
C ALA A 93 -14.77 -14.88 20.09
N GLN A 94 -13.81 -14.14 20.61
CA GLN A 94 -14.00 -12.75 20.99
C GLN A 94 -14.06 -11.98 19.67
N GLU A 95 -15.24 -11.46 19.31
CA GLU A 95 -15.33 -10.50 18.21
C GLU A 95 -14.28 -9.42 18.45
N PRO A 96 -13.37 -9.17 17.50
CA PRO A 96 -12.37 -8.14 17.69
C PRO A 96 -13.12 -6.85 17.96
N ALA A 97 -12.87 -6.24 19.11
CA ALA A 97 -13.34 -4.90 19.40
C ALA A 97 -12.98 -4.02 18.18
N PRO A 98 -13.90 -3.17 17.68
CA PRO A 98 -13.61 -2.35 16.51
C PRO A 98 -12.31 -1.61 16.79
N ALA A 99 -11.26 -1.95 16.02
CA ALA A 99 -9.98 -1.31 16.17
C ALA A 99 -10.22 0.19 16.07
N THR A 100 -9.96 0.91 17.15
CA THR A 100 -10.00 2.36 17.12
C THR A 100 -8.79 2.77 16.29
N ILE A 101 -8.98 2.86 14.97
CA ILE A 101 -7.97 3.36 14.06
C ILE A 101 -7.82 4.84 14.41
N VAL A 102 -6.83 5.16 15.25
CA VAL A 102 -6.37 6.54 15.40
C VAL A 102 -5.52 6.79 14.15
N ALA A 103 -6.20 7.11 13.06
CA ALA A 103 -5.59 7.38 11.76
C ALA A 103 -4.75 8.66 11.85
N ASN A 104 -3.45 8.50 12.03
CA ASN A 104 -2.48 9.56 11.78
C ASN A 104 -2.14 9.52 10.29
N GLY A 105 -3.06 9.99 9.45
CA GLY A 105 -2.75 10.22 8.04
C GLY A 105 -1.67 11.29 7.87
N ALA A 106 -1.24 11.55 6.63
CA ALA A 106 -0.25 12.59 6.34
C ALA A 106 -0.67 13.95 6.91
N TRP A 107 -1.97 14.25 6.84
CA TRP A 107 -2.57 15.43 7.46
C TRP A 107 -3.45 15.03 8.62
N ASN A 108 -3.40 15.79 9.72
CA ASN A 108 -4.34 15.67 10.84
C ASN A 108 -5.51 16.66 10.69
N LYS A 109 -6.14 16.66 9.52
CA LYS A 109 -7.27 17.53 9.16
C LYS A 109 -8.21 16.78 8.22
N SER A 110 -9.52 16.96 8.39
CA SER A 110 -10.54 16.38 7.50
C SER A 110 -10.84 17.26 6.27
N ILE A 111 -10.35 18.49 6.27
CA ILE A 111 -10.41 19.44 5.15
C ILE A 111 -9.03 20.07 5.02
N ILE A 112 -8.48 20.05 3.82
CA ILE A 112 -7.20 20.69 3.47
C ILE A 112 -7.55 21.82 2.50
N THR A 113 -7.20 23.05 2.88
CA THR A 113 -7.42 24.22 2.05
C THR A 113 -6.29 24.38 1.03
N VAL A 114 -6.65 24.72 -0.20
CA VAL A 114 -5.70 24.91 -1.32
C VAL A 114 -5.91 26.28 -1.91
N TRP A 115 -4.80 26.99 -2.11
CA TRP A 115 -4.74 28.30 -2.74
C TRP A 115 -3.65 28.32 -3.80
N ALA A 116 -3.83 29.15 -4.83
CA ALA A 116 -2.77 29.44 -5.78
C ALA A 116 -2.57 30.93 -5.96
N GLU A 117 -1.31 31.29 -6.24
CA GLU A 117 -0.91 32.64 -6.60
C GLU A 117 0.14 32.66 -7.71
N SER A 118 0.20 33.79 -8.41
CA SER A 118 1.19 34.06 -9.43
C SER A 118 1.40 35.57 -9.53
N ASP A 119 2.64 35.98 -9.76
CA ASP A 119 3.01 37.34 -10.15
C ASP A 119 3.10 37.51 -11.68
N GLN A 120 2.99 36.42 -12.44
CA GLN A 120 3.23 36.37 -13.88
C GLN A 120 1.98 36.04 -14.72
N PHE A 121 0.96 35.44 -14.10
CA PHE A 121 -0.31 35.11 -14.75
C PHE A 121 -1.46 35.94 -14.17
N ASP A 122 -2.50 36.18 -14.98
CA ASP A 122 -3.66 36.93 -14.52
C ASP A 122 -4.50 36.14 -13.51
N ARG A 123 -5.12 36.85 -12.56
CA ARG A 123 -5.86 36.22 -11.46
C ARG A 123 -6.98 35.28 -11.93
N ALA A 124 -7.68 35.61 -13.01
CA ALA A 124 -8.79 34.80 -13.50
C ALA A 124 -8.33 33.45 -14.06
N SER A 125 -7.17 33.42 -14.72
CA SER A 125 -6.54 32.17 -15.18
C SER A 125 -6.07 31.31 -14.00
N VAL A 126 -5.48 31.93 -12.97
CA VAL A 126 -5.08 31.21 -11.74
C VAL A 126 -6.30 30.63 -11.01
N ASP A 127 -7.38 31.41 -10.88
CA ASP A 127 -8.62 30.95 -10.24
C ASP A 127 -9.25 29.76 -10.98
N ARG A 128 -9.28 29.82 -12.33
CA ARG A 128 -9.77 28.70 -13.15
C ARG A 128 -8.91 27.45 -12.96
N PHE A 129 -7.59 27.61 -12.92
CA PHE A 129 -6.68 26.50 -12.64
C PHE A 129 -7.00 25.83 -11.28
N VAL A 130 -7.21 26.61 -10.22
CA VAL A 130 -7.57 26.08 -8.90
C VAL A 130 -8.93 25.36 -8.94
N GLN A 131 -9.91 25.93 -9.64
CA GLN A 131 -11.22 25.28 -9.78
C GLN A 131 -11.12 23.93 -10.49
N ASP A 132 -10.34 23.86 -11.58
CA ASP A 132 -10.11 22.62 -12.32
C ASP A 132 -9.35 21.58 -11.49
N LEU A 133 -8.34 22.02 -10.71
CA LEU A 133 -7.55 21.15 -9.84
C LEU A 133 -8.36 20.57 -8.68
N LEU A 134 -9.35 21.32 -8.19
CA LEU A 134 -10.18 20.96 -7.05
C LEU A 134 -11.55 20.39 -7.44
N ASP A 135 -11.77 20.11 -8.73
CA ASP A 135 -13.03 19.54 -9.21
C ASP A 135 -13.39 18.28 -8.40
N PRO A 136 -14.55 18.25 -7.71
CA PRO A 136 -14.96 17.10 -6.91
C PRO A 136 -15.16 15.82 -7.72
N SER A 137 -15.38 15.94 -9.02
CA SER A 137 -15.62 14.82 -9.94
C SER A 137 -14.38 14.32 -10.66
N ALA A 138 -13.22 14.96 -10.43
CA ALA A 138 -11.97 14.61 -11.07
C ALA A 138 -10.77 14.66 -10.12
N GLY A 139 -9.61 14.23 -10.64
CA GLY A 139 -8.32 14.36 -9.98
C GLY A 139 -8.28 13.76 -8.56
N TRP A 140 -7.56 14.45 -7.67
CA TRP A 140 -7.37 14.00 -6.29
C TRP A 140 -8.65 14.05 -5.48
N ASN A 141 -9.51 15.05 -5.73
CA ASN A 141 -10.73 15.22 -4.95
C ASN A 141 -11.74 14.09 -5.19
N ALA A 142 -11.83 13.55 -6.42
CA ALA A 142 -12.63 12.37 -6.69
C ALA A 142 -12.16 11.15 -5.86
N VAL A 143 -10.85 10.88 -5.85
CA VAL A 143 -10.26 9.76 -5.10
C VAL A 143 -10.43 9.95 -3.59
N LEU A 144 -10.16 11.15 -3.09
CA LEU A 144 -10.29 11.48 -1.68
C LEU A 144 -11.75 11.36 -1.21
N GLN A 145 -12.72 11.82 -2.00
CA GLN A 145 -14.14 11.67 -1.68
C GLN A 145 -14.60 10.21 -1.69
N GLU A 146 -14.16 9.43 -2.69
CA GLU A 146 -14.44 8.00 -2.74
C GLU A 146 -13.93 7.30 -1.47
N LYS A 147 -12.67 7.55 -1.10
CA LYS A 147 -12.03 6.96 0.07
C LYS A 147 -12.62 7.48 1.38
N ARG A 148 -13.01 8.75 1.46
CA ARG A 148 -13.77 9.29 2.60
C ARG A 148 -15.12 8.61 2.76
N GLY A 149 -15.81 8.29 1.66
CA GLY A 149 -17.04 7.49 1.71
C GLY A 149 -16.84 6.09 2.30
N GLN A 150 -15.64 5.50 2.14
CA GLN A 150 -15.28 4.17 2.64
C GLN A 150 -14.75 4.20 4.09
N PHE A 151 -13.95 5.20 4.45
CA PHE A 151 -13.18 5.24 5.71
C PHE A 151 -13.52 6.42 6.64
N GLY A 152 -14.53 7.21 6.28
CA GLY A 152 -14.99 8.37 7.03
C GLY A 152 -14.00 9.54 7.01
N ASP A 153 -14.13 10.44 7.99
CA ASP A 153 -13.42 11.72 8.05
C ASP A 153 -11.91 11.62 8.34
N SER A 154 -11.37 10.39 8.44
CA SER A 154 -9.93 10.13 8.48
C SER A 154 -9.23 10.45 7.16
N VAL A 155 -9.97 10.43 6.04
CA VAL A 155 -9.49 10.84 4.72
C VAL A 155 -9.89 12.30 4.48
N PRO A 156 -8.93 13.20 4.21
CA PRO A 156 -9.23 14.61 3.96
C PRO A 156 -9.95 14.80 2.63
N VAL A 157 -10.58 15.96 2.46
CA VAL A 157 -10.96 16.49 1.14
C VAL A 157 -10.25 17.81 0.90
N LEU A 158 -10.00 18.14 -0.36
CA LEU A 158 -9.44 19.43 -0.73
C LEU A 158 -10.58 20.43 -0.94
N SER A 159 -10.37 21.65 -0.46
CA SER A 159 -11.30 22.76 -0.63
C SER A 159 -10.54 24.01 -1.08
N PRO A 160 -11.15 24.89 -1.88
CA PRO A 160 -10.60 26.22 -2.11
C PRO A 160 -10.36 26.94 -0.78
N GLY A 161 -9.25 27.66 -0.67
CA GLY A 161 -8.90 28.47 0.49
C GLY A 161 -8.47 29.89 0.11
N GLY A 162 -7.63 30.51 0.96
CA GLY A 162 -7.03 31.84 0.76
C GLY A 162 -5.51 31.82 1.02
N GLU A 163 -4.90 32.98 1.23
CA GLU A 163 -3.43 33.11 1.41
C GLU A 163 -2.85 32.27 2.58
N GLU A 164 -3.67 32.01 3.61
CA GLU A 164 -3.29 31.17 4.77
C GLU A 164 -3.63 29.68 4.58
N SER A 165 -3.83 29.22 3.35
CA SER A 165 -4.18 27.83 3.06
C SER A 165 -3.12 26.83 3.51
N ASP A 166 -3.58 25.59 3.73
CA ASP A 166 -2.74 24.45 4.08
C ASP A 166 -1.74 24.12 2.97
N ILE A 167 -2.22 24.17 1.72
CA ILE A 167 -1.40 24.00 0.52
C ILE A 167 -1.44 25.31 -0.26
N VAL A 168 -0.26 25.87 -0.54
CA VAL A 168 -0.12 27.05 -1.40
C VAL A 168 0.65 26.68 -2.66
N ILE A 169 0.06 26.98 -3.82
CA ILE A 169 0.62 26.71 -5.14
C ILE A 169 1.12 28.03 -5.75
N PHE A 170 2.42 28.10 -6.02
CA PHE A 170 3.07 29.19 -6.73
C PHE A 170 3.23 28.81 -8.19
N LEU A 171 2.59 29.56 -9.09
CA LEU A 171 2.73 29.39 -10.53
C LEU A 171 3.78 30.35 -11.07
N HIS A 172 4.83 29.81 -11.69
CA HIS A 172 5.88 30.58 -12.32
C HIS A 172 6.16 30.13 -13.76
N GLN A 173 6.66 31.05 -14.55
CA GLN A 173 7.25 30.82 -15.86
C GLN A 173 8.63 30.14 -15.71
N PRO A 174 9.11 29.45 -16.78
CA PRO A 174 10.40 28.78 -16.78
C PRO A 174 11.55 29.72 -16.40
N ASN A 175 12.24 29.38 -15.32
CA ASN A 175 13.43 30.10 -14.82
C ASN A 175 14.66 29.19 -14.69
N GLY A 176 14.58 27.94 -15.17
CA GLY A 176 15.62 26.92 -15.08
C GLY A 176 15.49 25.99 -13.87
N GLU A 177 14.60 26.28 -12.92
CA GLU A 177 14.25 25.39 -11.82
C GLU A 177 13.14 24.40 -12.22
N PRO A 178 13.10 23.19 -11.65
CA PRO A 178 11.98 22.28 -11.82
C PRO A 178 10.79 22.66 -10.91
N SER A 179 9.61 22.16 -11.26
CA SER A 179 8.47 22.08 -10.34
C SER A 179 8.82 21.20 -9.14
N ARG A 180 8.21 21.48 -7.99
CA ARG A 180 8.47 20.75 -6.73
C ARG A 180 7.40 21.00 -5.68
N ALA A 181 7.22 20.04 -4.79
CA ALA A 181 6.51 20.20 -3.53
C ALA A 181 7.49 20.25 -2.35
N ARG A 182 7.30 21.23 -1.47
CA ARG A 182 8.00 21.36 -0.19
C ARG A 182 7.01 21.13 0.94
N LEU A 183 7.28 20.13 1.78
CA LEU A 183 6.45 19.81 2.93
C LEU A 183 7.05 20.42 4.19
N LEU A 184 6.21 21.08 4.99
CA LEU A 184 6.53 21.46 6.36
C LEU A 184 5.88 20.42 7.27
N MET A 185 6.72 19.73 8.05
CA MET A 185 6.33 18.63 8.91
C MET A 185 6.45 19.02 10.39
N ASP A 186 5.47 18.65 11.21
CA ASP A 186 5.65 18.49 12.66
C ASP A 186 5.65 16.99 12.98
N LYS A 187 6.82 16.49 13.38
CA LYS A 187 7.10 15.05 13.57
C LYS A 187 6.80 14.25 12.30
N SER A 188 5.64 13.60 12.24
CA SER A 188 5.17 12.75 11.14
C SER A 188 3.91 13.28 10.48
N THR A 189 3.51 14.53 10.76
CA THR A 189 2.30 15.14 10.22
C THR A 189 2.67 16.36 9.38
N ILE A 190 2.12 16.44 8.18
CA ILE A 190 2.20 17.63 7.34
C ILE A 190 1.36 18.72 8.01
N VAL A 191 1.99 19.87 8.25
CA VAL A 191 1.32 21.05 8.78
C VAL A 191 1.07 22.11 7.71
N ARG A 192 1.87 22.11 6.63
CA ARG A 192 1.74 22.97 5.47
C ARG A 192 2.48 22.35 4.28
N ALA A 193 2.01 22.61 3.06
CA ALA A 193 2.77 22.32 1.85
C ALA A 193 2.85 23.54 0.94
N GLU A 194 3.99 23.70 0.29
CA GLU A 194 4.23 24.72 -0.72
C GLU A 194 4.57 24.00 -2.02
N ILE A 195 3.78 24.24 -3.06
CA ILE A 195 3.99 23.67 -4.38
C ILE A 195 4.47 24.78 -5.30
N THR A 196 5.55 24.54 -6.02
CA THR A 196 5.98 25.38 -7.13
C THR A 196 5.69 24.64 -8.42
N VAL A 197 4.88 25.24 -9.29
CA VAL A 197 4.63 24.73 -10.65
C VAL A 197 5.27 25.67 -11.65
N ILE A 198 6.21 25.12 -12.41
CA ILE A 198 6.89 25.82 -13.50
C ILE A 198 6.19 25.46 -14.81
N VAL A 199 5.54 26.45 -15.43
CA VAL A 199 4.76 26.26 -16.66
C VAL A 199 4.99 27.43 -17.63
N SER A 200 5.25 27.13 -18.90
CA SER A 200 5.48 28.16 -19.93
C SER A 200 4.22 28.89 -20.35
N ASP A 201 3.08 28.18 -20.38
CA ASP A 201 1.78 28.72 -20.75
C ASP A 201 0.72 28.16 -19.80
N ILE A 202 0.06 29.04 -19.04
CA ILE A 202 -1.03 28.65 -18.14
C ILE A 202 -2.23 28.06 -18.89
N ASN A 203 -2.33 28.29 -20.21
CA ASN A 203 -3.37 27.70 -21.05
C ASN A 203 -3.01 26.30 -21.56
N ASP A 204 -1.78 25.82 -21.38
CA ASP A 204 -1.42 24.41 -21.61
C ASP A 204 -1.95 23.55 -20.47
N ARG A 205 -3.28 23.41 -20.48
CA ARG A 205 -4.06 22.80 -19.41
C ARG A 205 -3.60 21.38 -19.12
N GLU A 206 -3.28 20.58 -20.13
CA GLU A 206 -2.93 19.18 -19.91
C GLU A 206 -1.58 19.06 -19.18
N PHE A 207 -0.56 19.81 -19.60
CA PHE A 207 0.73 19.81 -18.89
C PHE A 207 0.63 20.44 -17.51
N LEU A 208 -0.06 21.57 -17.39
CA LEU A 208 -0.28 22.22 -16.11
C LEU A 208 -0.94 21.28 -15.11
N MET A 209 -2.00 20.56 -15.53
CA MET A 209 -2.70 19.59 -14.69
C MET A 209 -1.85 18.38 -14.36
N ALA A 210 -1.02 17.88 -15.27
CA ALA A 210 -0.14 16.73 -15.02
C ALA A 210 0.88 17.07 -13.93
N VAL A 211 1.57 18.21 -14.07
CA VAL A 211 2.54 18.69 -13.08
C VAL A 211 1.85 19.00 -11.76
N ALA A 212 0.74 19.74 -11.78
CA ALA A 212 0.04 20.10 -10.56
C ALA A 212 -0.49 18.87 -9.80
N ASN A 213 -1.04 17.88 -10.50
CA ASN A 213 -1.49 16.63 -9.86
C ASN A 213 -0.32 15.84 -9.27
N HIS A 214 0.83 15.80 -9.94
CA HIS A 214 2.03 15.16 -9.42
C HIS A 214 2.48 15.82 -8.11
N GLU A 215 2.68 17.14 -8.11
CA GLU A 215 3.13 17.86 -6.92
C GLU A 215 2.09 17.87 -5.80
N LEU A 216 0.80 17.90 -6.15
CA LEU A 216 -0.29 17.79 -5.18
C LEU A 216 -0.31 16.39 -4.54
N GLY A 217 0.06 15.34 -5.27
CA GLY A 217 0.24 14.01 -4.70
C GLY A 217 1.33 13.99 -3.62
N HIS A 218 2.45 14.67 -3.85
CA HIS A 218 3.47 14.87 -2.81
C HIS A 218 2.93 15.64 -1.60
N ALA A 219 2.18 16.71 -1.84
CA ALA A 219 1.53 17.46 -0.76
C ALA A 219 0.51 16.62 0.03
N LEU A 220 -0.04 15.55 -0.57
CA LEU A 220 -0.90 14.58 0.11
C LEU A 220 -0.13 13.46 0.82
N GLY A 221 1.21 13.47 0.81
CA GLY A 221 2.06 12.51 1.51
C GLY A 221 2.57 11.34 0.65
N LEU A 222 2.32 11.38 -0.66
CA LEU A 222 2.75 10.35 -1.59
C LEU A 222 4.21 10.54 -2.00
N GLY A 223 4.94 9.43 -2.18
CA GLY A 223 6.24 9.43 -2.85
C GLY A 223 6.10 9.23 -4.36
N HIS A 224 7.23 9.19 -5.06
CA HIS A 224 7.22 8.78 -6.46
C HIS A 224 6.74 7.33 -6.61
N SER A 225 6.05 7.09 -7.72
CA SER A 225 5.70 5.77 -8.21
C SER A 225 6.85 5.18 -9.03
N THR A 226 6.92 3.86 -9.00
CA THR A 226 7.83 3.03 -9.77
C THR A 226 7.27 2.74 -11.18
N ASP A 227 5.94 2.83 -11.32
CA ASP A 227 5.21 2.74 -12.58
C ASP A 227 5.29 4.05 -13.39
N LYS A 228 5.87 3.98 -14.59
CA LYS A 228 6.00 5.13 -15.50
C LYS A 228 4.67 5.62 -16.09
N SER A 229 3.60 4.84 -15.97
CA SER A 229 2.26 5.26 -16.36
C SER A 229 1.48 5.97 -15.26
N SER A 230 2.02 6.01 -14.03
CA SER A 230 1.46 6.75 -12.91
C SER A 230 1.72 8.24 -13.05
N VAL A 231 0.76 9.07 -12.62
CA VAL A 231 0.99 10.53 -12.49
C VAL A 231 2.07 10.83 -11.44
N MET A 232 2.30 9.92 -10.49
CA MET A 232 3.34 10.03 -9.47
C MET A 232 4.71 9.50 -9.94
N SER A 233 4.86 9.08 -11.20
CA SER A 233 6.17 8.77 -11.78
C SER A 233 7.12 9.96 -11.66
N ASP A 234 8.40 9.71 -11.37
CA ASP A 234 9.48 10.73 -11.31
C ASP A 234 9.69 11.52 -12.63
N THR A 235 9.08 11.05 -13.71
CA THR A 235 9.00 11.72 -15.00
C THR A 235 7.56 11.74 -15.49
N ILE A 236 7.06 12.89 -15.93
CA ILE A 236 5.76 13.00 -16.61
C ILE A 236 5.84 12.30 -17.96
N SER A 237 5.10 11.21 -18.07
CA SER A 237 4.96 10.48 -19.32
C SER A 237 3.96 11.16 -20.25
N VAL A 238 4.28 11.17 -21.55
CA VAL A 238 3.43 11.71 -22.60
C VAL A 238 3.04 10.58 -23.55
N VAL A 239 1.75 10.36 -23.72
CA VAL A 239 1.20 9.32 -24.59
C VAL A 239 0.43 10.00 -25.71
N ASN A 240 0.81 9.74 -26.97
CA ASN A 240 0.20 10.37 -28.15
C ASN A 240 0.18 11.91 -28.12
N GLY A 241 1.16 12.54 -27.47
CA GLY A 241 1.25 14.00 -27.34
C GLY A 241 0.49 14.58 -26.14
N THR A 242 -0.24 13.76 -25.39
CA THR A 242 -0.97 14.18 -24.18
C THR A 242 -0.23 13.68 -22.93
N PRO A 243 0.10 14.55 -21.96
CA PRO A 243 0.69 14.13 -20.70
C PRO A 243 -0.32 13.32 -19.88
N ILE A 244 0.18 12.34 -19.12
CA ILE A 244 -0.65 11.59 -18.19
C ILE A 244 -1.06 12.52 -17.04
N THR A 245 -2.36 12.85 -17.00
CA THR A 245 -2.98 13.68 -15.96
C THR A 245 -3.87 12.87 -15.02
N GLY A 246 -4.22 11.64 -15.42
CA GLY A 246 -5.20 10.80 -14.75
C GLY A 246 -4.69 10.25 -13.42
N ILE A 247 -5.56 10.29 -12.42
CA ILE A 247 -5.35 9.67 -11.11
C ILE A 247 -6.12 8.36 -11.12
N GLY A 248 -5.40 7.24 -10.99
CA GLY A 248 -5.93 5.90 -11.20
C GLY A 248 -5.95 5.03 -9.94
N GLU A 249 -6.03 3.72 -10.17
CA GLU A 249 -6.06 2.72 -9.10
C GLU A 249 -4.77 2.69 -8.27
N CYS A 250 -3.63 2.97 -8.91
CA CYS A 250 -2.33 3.11 -8.24
C CYS A 250 -2.39 4.18 -7.16
N GLU A 251 -2.78 5.39 -7.53
CA GLU A 251 -2.89 6.55 -6.64
C GLU A 251 -3.97 6.35 -5.57
N SER A 252 -5.12 5.77 -5.95
CA SER A 252 -6.21 5.48 -5.01
C SER A 252 -5.78 4.51 -3.90
N ARG A 253 -5.05 3.43 -4.24
CA ARG A 253 -4.48 2.51 -3.23
C ARG A 253 -3.42 3.20 -2.36
N ALA A 254 -2.66 4.11 -2.93
CA ALA A 254 -1.62 4.83 -2.22
C ALA A 254 -2.20 5.81 -1.18
N ILE A 255 -3.29 6.51 -1.52
CA ILE A 255 -4.03 7.35 -0.58
C ILE A 255 -4.56 6.52 0.60
N GLU A 256 -5.07 5.33 0.33
CA GLU A 256 -5.49 4.43 1.40
C GLU A 256 -4.33 4.05 2.33
N GLN A 257 -3.15 3.74 1.78
CA GLN A 257 -1.96 3.46 2.58
C GLN A 257 -1.56 4.66 3.45
N VAL A 258 -1.64 5.87 2.92
CA VAL A 258 -1.31 7.09 3.67
C VAL A 258 -2.30 7.36 4.79
N TYR A 259 -3.59 7.42 4.50
CA TYR A 259 -4.60 7.94 5.44
C TYR A 259 -5.27 6.87 6.29
N VAL A 260 -5.27 5.61 5.85
CA VAL A 260 -5.87 4.49 6.59
C VAL A 260 -4.80 3.67 7.30
N GLN A 261 -3.66 3.45 6.64
CA GLN A 261 -2.58 2.60 7.17
C GLN A 261 -1.43 3.40 7.79
N GLY A 262 -1.41 4.74 7.63
CA GLY A 262 -0.39 5.62 8.21
C GLY A 262 1.00 5.49 7.56
N MET A 263 1.07 5.03 6.31
CA MET A 263 2.33 4.82 5.59
C MET A 263 2.67 6.02 4.71
N LEU A 264 3.72 6.76 5.06
CA LEU A 264 4.18 7.94 4.31
C LEU A 264 5.32 7.63 3.34
N GLY A 265 5.37 8.39 2.24
CA GLY A 265 6.63 8.64 1.52
C GLY A 265 7.03 7.63 0.43
N SER A 266 6.28 6.56 0.19
CA SER A 266 6.50 5.72 -1.00
C SER A 266 5.19 5.16 -1.52
N VAL A 267 4.92 5.40 -2.81
CA VAL A 267 3.84 4.74 -3.54
C VAL A 267 4.46 3.61 -4.32
N THR A 268 4.17 2.36 -3.95
CA THR A 268 4.62 1.22 -4.77
C THR A 268 3.49 0.80 -5.69
N CYS A 269 3.65 1.21 -6.94
CA CYS A 269 3.07 0.62 -8.13
C CYS A 269 4.28 0.15 -8.97
#